data_AF-A0AAX2AAX9-F1
#
_entry.id   AF-A0AAX2AAX9-F1
#
_cell.length_a   1.000
_cell.length_b   1.000
_cell.length_c   1.000
_cell.angle_alpha   90.00
_cell.angle_beta   90.00
_cell.angle_gamma   90.00
#
_symmetry.space_group_name_H-M   'P 1'
#
loop_
_entity.id
_entity.type
_entity.pdbx_description
1 polymer ?
#
loop_
_entity_poly.entity_id
_entity_poly.type
_entity_poly.pdbx_seq_one_letter_code
_entity_poly.pdbx_strand_id
1 'polypeptide(L)'
;IEHMKHTQNIEEVTNVSVEEVYGDNTGVLGLKVKSKEDGSIRDLNVPGVFVFVGRDVLNEPIKQEDGSFLCEVNEQGEVIVDLKMKTSVPGLYAAGDVRIDAAKQVVCAAGDGATAAVNIIEFLG
;
A
#
# COMPACT_ATOMS: atom_id res chain seq x y z
N ILE A 1 5.53 -13.05 13.77
CA ILE A 1 5.11 -12.80 15.17
C ILE A 1 6.06 -13.47 16.15
N GLU A 2 6.31 -14.78 16.07
CA GLU A 2 7.24 -15.45 17.01
C GLU A 2 8.65 -14.85 17.01
N HIS A 3 9.20 -14.51 15.83
CA HIS A 3 10.50 -13.82 15.76
C HIS A 3 10.50 -12.47 16.51
N MET A 4 9.43 -11.68 16.40
CA MET A 4 9.28 -10.40 17.09
C MET A 4 9.27 -10.57 18.61
N LYS A 5 8.52 -11.57 19.11
CA LYS A 5 8.39 -11.86 20.55
C LYS A 5 9.71 -12.26 21.22
N HIS A 6 10.67 -12.78 20.46
CA HIS A 6 11.99 -13.17 20.97
C HIS A 6 13.05 -12.07 20.88
N THR A 7 12.71 -10.91 20.31
CA THR A 7 13.65 -9.81 20.09
C THR A 7 13.58 -8.82 21.26
N GLN A 8 14.69 -8.65 21.97
CA GLN A 8 14.74 -7.89 23.24
C GLN A 8 14.47 -6.38 23.09
N ASN A 9 14.67 -5.80 21.91
CA ASN A 9 14.47 -4.38 21.64
C ASN A 9 13.14 -4.08 20.93
N ILE A 10 12.18 -5.01 20.95
CA ILE A 10 10.83 -4.79 20.45
C ILE A 10 9.86 -4.86 21.61
N GLU A 11 9.02 -3.84 21.70
CA GLU A 11 7.86 -3.82 22.59
C GLU A 11 6.58 -3.90 21.75
N GLU A 12 5.69 -4.83 22.09
CA GLU A 12 4.38 -4.93 21.48
C GLU A 12 3.36 -4.11 22.29
N VAL A 13 2.68 -3.16 21.63
CA VAL A 13 1.65 -2.31 22.25
C VAL A 13 0.34 -2.50 21.49
N THR A 14 -0.57 -3.31 22.05
CA THR A 14 -1.86 -3.67 21.45
C THR A 14 -3.04 -2.96 22.13
N ASN A 15 -4.24 -3.09 21.57
CA ASN A 15 -5.48 -2.48 22.10
C ASN A 15 -5.42 -0.96 22.29
N VAL A 16 -4.59 -0.27 21.52
CA VAL A 16 -4.47 1.20 21.54
C VAL A 16 -4.88 1.85 20.22
N SER A 17 -5.23 3.14 20.27
CA SER A 17 -5.23 4.05 19.12
C SER A 17 -4.08 5.06 19.24
N VAL A 18 -3.58 5.52 18.09
CA VAL A 18 -2.65 6.67 18.04
C VAL A 18 -3.47 7.94 18.19
N GLU A 19 -3.16 8.76 19.20
CA GLU A 19 -3.82 10.06 19.43
C GLU A 19 -3.03 11.22 18.82
N GLU A 20 -1.71 11.19 18.99
CA GLU A 20 -0.84 12.30 18.59
C GLU A 20 0.57 11.80 18.26
N VAL A 21 1.08 12.20 17.08
CA VAL A 21 2.52 12.17 16.79
C VAL A 21 3.00 13.61 16.94
N TYR A 22 3.93 13.87 17.84
CA TYR A 22 4.41 15.22 18.13
C TYR A 22 5.92 15.35 17.90
N GLY A 23 6.35 16.59 17.63
CA GLY A 23 7.72 16.90 17.28
C GLY A 23 7.96 18.41 17.14
N ASP A 24 9.19 18.76 16.79
CA ASP A 24 9.60 20.14 16.51
C ASP A 24 10.43 20.21 15.21
N ASN A 25 11.15 21.32 15.00
CA ASN A 25 11.98 21.52 13.81
C ASN A 25 13.11 20.49 13.65
N THR A 26 13.40 19.68 14.68
CA THR A 26 14.40 18.61 14.64
C THR A 26 13.82 17.26 14.23
N GLY A 27 12.49 17.11 14.25
CA GLY A 27 11.79 15.90 13.85
C GLY A 27 10.79 15.41 14.90
N VAL A 28 10.43 14.12 14.80
CA VAL A 28 9.51 13.46 15.74
C VAL A 28 10.19 13.29 17.09
N LEU A 29 9.49 13.66 18.16
CA LEU A 29 9.96 13.50 19.54
C LEU A 29 9.19 12.39 20.27
N GLY A 30 7.96 12.09 19.84
CA GLY A 30 7.22 10.97 20.41
C GLY A 30 5.83 10.75 19.83
N LEU A 31 5.15 9.80 20.46
CA LEU A 31 3.86 9.26 20.09
C LEU A 31 3.01 9.05 21.34
N LYS A 32 1.82 9.63 21.38
CA LYS A 32 0.81 9.31 22.40
C LYS A 32 -0.14 8.26 21.87
N VAL A 33 -0.29 7.20 22.65
CA VAL A 33 -1.25 6.13 22.40
C VAL A 33 -2.30 6.09 23.50
N LYS A 34 -3.54 5.83 23.12
CA LYS A 34 -4.67 5.73 24.05
C LYS A 34 -5.18 4.30 24.10
N SER A 35 -5.27 3.76 25.31
CA SER A 35 -5.89 2.46 25.57
C SER A 35 -7.37 2.48 25.23
N LYS A 36 -7.82 1.48 24.48
CA LYS A 36 -9.25 1.26 24.18
C LYS A 36 -10.00 0.62 25.33
N GLU A 37 -9.30 0.11 26.34
CA GLU A 37 -9.89 -0.59 27.48
C GLU A 37 -10.32 0.38 28.58
N ASP A 38 -9.48 1.35 28.91
CA ASP A 38 -9.69 2.29 30.03
C ASP A 38 -9.53 3.77 29.65
N GLY A 39 -9.16 4.06 28.40
CA GLY A 39 -8.94 5.42 27.92
C GLY A 39 -7.65 6.08 28.41
N SER A 40 -6.78 5.36 29.12
CA SER A 40 -5.50 5.87 29.60
C SER A 40 -4.57 6.25 28.44
N ILE A 41 -3.76 7.29 28.63
CA ILE A 41 -2.79 7.76 27.63
C ILE A 41 -1.39 7.35 28.08
N ARG A 42 -0.66 6.72 27.17
CA ARG A 42 0.77 6.42 27.32
C ARG A 42 1.57 7.25 26.34
N ASP A 43 2.62 7.88 26.86
CA ASP A 43 3.56 8.68 26.08
C ASP A 43 4.80 7.85 25.72
N LEU A 44 5.11 7.76 24.43
CA LEU A 44 6.23 6.98 23.89
C LEU A 44 7.23 7.94 23.23
N ASN A 45 8.34 8.21 23.92
CA ASN A 45 9.44 9.02 23.39
C ASN A 45 10.21 8.23 22.33
N VAL A 46 9.98 8.57 21.06
CA VAL A 46 10.61 7.91 19.90
C VAL A 46 11.05 8.96 18.87
N PRO A 47 12.21 8.77 18.22
CA PRO A 47 12.72 9.74 17.24
C PRO A 47 12.06 9.61 15.86
N GLY A 48 11.12 8.67 15.68
CA GLY A 48 10.49 8.41 14.40
C GLY A 48 9.32 7.43 14.51
N VAL A 49 8.37 7.56 13.58
CA VAL A 49 7.19 6.70 13.45
C VAL A 49 7.12 6.18 12.02
N PHE A 50 6.99 4.86 11.87
CA PHE A 50 6.82 4.20 10.58
C PHE A 50 5.46 3.53 10.54
N VAL A 51 4.59 3.96 9.61
CA VAL A 51 3.19 3.51 9.53
C VAL A 51 3.06 2.37 8.52
N PHE A 52 2.60 1.21 8.99
CA PHE A 52 2.39 0.02 8.18
C PHE A 52 0.96 -0.54 8.36
N VAL A 53 -0.05 0.23 7.94
CA VAL A 53 -1.48 -0.15 8.06
C VAL A 53 -2.07 -0.74 6.77
N GLY A 54 -1.23 -0.98 5.76
CA GLY A 54 -1.66 -1.32 4.41
C GLY A 54 -1.76 -0.08 3.50
N ARG A 55 -2.10 -0.32 2.23
CA ARG A 55 -2.35 0.72 1.23
C ARG A 55 -3.59 0.33 0.45
N ASP A 56 -4.47 1.30 0.23
CA ASP A 56 -5.58 1.13 -0.69
C ASP A 56 -5.06 1.09 -2.12
N VAL A 57 -5.71 0.31 -2.97
CA VAL A 57 -5.43 0.30 -4.40
C VAL A 57 -6.02 1.57 -5.00
N LEU A 58 -5.18 2.39 -5.64
CA LEU A 58 -5.59 3.64 -6.28
C LEU A 58 -6.24 3.37 -7.65
N ASN A 59 -7.37 2.65 -7.63
CA ASN A 59 -8.10 2.20 -8.82
C ASN A 59 -9.25 3.13 -9.25
N GLU A 60 -9.40 4.30 -8.62
CA GLU A 60 -10.43 5.26 -8.98
C GLU A 60 -10.49 5.60 -10.49
N PRO A 61 -9.35 5.75 -11.20
CA PRO A 61 -9.38 6.05 -12.64
C PRO A 61 -10.03 4.99 -13.53
N ILE A 62 -10.22 3.77 -13.03
CA ILE A 62 -10.85 2.66 -13.77
C ILE A 62 -12.24 2.31 -13.24
N LYS A 63 -12.75 3.02 -12.22
CA LYS A 63 -14.14 2.87 -11.79
C LYS A 63 -15.07 3.62 -12.73
N GLN A 64 -16.21 3.01 -13.03
CA GLN A 64 -17.26 3.57 -13.86
C GLN A 64 -18.39 4.15 -13.01
N GLU A 65 -19.25 4.97 -13.61
CA GLU A 65 -20.35 5.65 -12.91
C GLU A 65 -21.36 4.68 -12.27
N ASP A 66 -21.51 3.49 -12.84
CA ASP A 66 -22.38 2.42 -12.33
C ASP A 66 -21.75 1.59 -11.20
N GLY A 67 -20.52 1.94 -10.78
CA GLY A 67 -19.76 1.24 -9.75
C GLY A 67 -19.00 0.01 -10.24
N SER A 68 -19.08 -0.32 -11.53
CA SER A 68 -18.26 -1.38 -12.14
C SER A 68 -16.84 -0.88 -12.44
N PHE A 69 -15.95 -1.81 -12.80
CA PHE A 69 -14.60 -1.49 -13.25
C PHE A 69 -14.49 -1.61 -14.77
N LEU A 70 -13.68 -0.75 -15.38
CA LEU A 70 -13.40 -0.76 -16.81
C LEU A 70 -12.77 -2.09 -17.27
N CYS A 71 -12.05 -2.78 -16.39
CA CYS A 71 -11.42 -4.07 -16.63
C CYS A 71 -11.54 -4.98 -15.40
N GLU A 72 -11.15 -6.24 -15.55
CA GLU A 72 -11.20 -7.22 -14.45
C GLU A 72 -10.24 -6.83 -13.33
N VAL A 73 -10.76 -6.88 -12.09
CA VAL A 73 -10.01 -6.65 -10.86
C VAL A 73 -10.26 -7.78 -9.88
N ASN A 74 -9.35 -8.00 -8.93
CA ASN A 74 -9.59 -8.90 -7.81
C ASN A 74 -10.50 -8.25 -6.73
N GLU A 75 -10.77 -8.98 -5.65
CA GLU A 75 -11.62 -8.49 -4.54
C GLU A 75 -11.08 -7.23 -3.87
N GLN A 76 -9.76 -7.03 -3.90
CA GLN A 76 -9.06 -5.86 -3.36
C GLN A 76 -9.04 -4.68 -4.36
N GLY A 77 -9.55 -4.90 -5.58
CA GLY A 77 -9.59 -3.90 -6.64
C GLY A 77 -8.26 -3.72 -7.39
N GLU A 78 -7.34 -4.68 -7.29
CA GLU A 78 -6.10 -4.72 -8.08
C GLU A 78 -6.42 -5.24 -9.48
N VAL A 79 -5.83 -4.60 -10.51
CA VAL A 79 -6.07 -4.95 -11.92
C VAL A 79 -5.45 -6.30 -12.25
N ILE A 80 -6.26 -7.21 -12.79
CA ILE A 80 -5.79 -8.51 -13.26
C ILE A 80 -5.07 -8.30 -14.60
N VAL A 81 -3.83 -8.79 -14.68
CA VAL A 81 -3.01 -8.72 -15.89
C VAL A 81 -2.29 -10.03 -16.20
N ASP A 82 -1.92 -10.22 -17.46
CA ASP A 82 -0.99 -11.26 -17.88
C ASP A 82 0.48 -10.84 -17.77
N LEU A 83 1.43 -11.73 -18.15
CA LEU A 83 2.86 -11.42 -18.16
C LEU A 83 3.27 -10.31 -19.14
N LYS A 84 2.40 -9.95 -20.07
CA LYS A 84 2.56 -8.84 -21.03
C LYS A 84 1.89 -7.56 -20.54
N MET A 85 1.41 -7.53 -19.30
CA MET A 85 0.71 -6.41 -18.65
C MET A 85 -0.65 -6.08 -19.28
N LYS A 86 -1.24 -7.01 -20.04
CA LYS A 86 -2.56 -6.83 -20.67
C LYS A 86 -3.66 -7.05 -19.64
N THR A 87 -4.67 -6.19 -19.66
CA THR A 87 -5.92 -6.39 -18.90
C THR A 87 -6.92 -7.24 -19.69
N SER A 88 -8.11 -7.47 -19.14
CA SER A 88 -9.22 -8.09 -19.86
C SER A 88 -9.78 -7.26 -21.02
N VAL A 89 -9.45 -5.96 -21.11
CA VAL A 89 -9.87 -5.08 -22.20
C VAL A 89 -8.74 -4.92 -23.22
N PRO A 90 -8.95 -5.31 -24.50
CA PRO A 90 -7.96 -5.11 -25.54
C PRO A 90 -7.55 -3.64 -25.70
N GLY A 91 -6.23 -3.40 -25.71
CA GLY A 91 -5.67 -2.04 -25.79
C GLY A 91 -5.50 -1.35 -24.43
N LEU A 92 -6.02 -1.93 -23.33
CA LEU A 92 -5.82 -1.44 -21.98
C LEU A 92 -4.79 -2.29 -21.24
N TYR A 93 -3.83 -1.61 -20.61
CA TYR A 93 -2.71 -2.19 -19.88
C TYR A 93 -2.62 -1.58 -18.48
N ALA A 94 -2.07 -2.33 -17.53
CA ALA A 94 -1.81 -1.84 -16.17
C ALA A 94 -0.42 -2.25 -15.71
N ALA A 95 0.26 -1.37 -14.98
CA ALA A 95 1.64 -1.56 -14.53
C ALA A 95 1.86 -0.96 -13.13
N GLY A 96 2.77 -1.56 -12.36
CA GLY A 96 3.11 -1.10 -11.01
C GLY A 96 2.07 -1.47 -9.97
N ASP A 97 2.00 -0.70 -8.89
CA ASP A 97 1.28 -1.07 -7.66
C ASP A 97 -0.24 -1.28 -7.82
N VAL A 98 -0.83 -0.90 -8.95
CA VAL A 98 -2.26 -1.05 -9.24
C VAL A 98 -2.65 -2.47 -9.67
N ARG A 99 -1.70 -3.28 -10.15
CA ARG A 99 -1.99 -4.65 -10.63
C ARG A 99 -1.85 -5.70 -9.52
N ILE A 100 -2.45 -6.85 -9.76
CA ILE A 100 -2.28 -8.04 -8.91
C ILE A 100 -0.81 -8.40 -8.72
N ASP A 101 -0.46 -8.92 -7.54
CA ASP A 101 0.88 -9.43 -7.21
C ASP A 101 2.03 -8.43 -7.47
N ALA A 102 1.76 -7.13 -7.37
CA ALA A 102 2.79 -6.11 -7.49
C ALA A 102 3.78 -6.21 -6.32
N ALA A 103 5.08 -6.18 -6.63
CA ALA A 103 6.14 -6.20 -5.62
C ALA A 103 6.22 -4.92 -4.77
N LYS A 104 5.52 -3.85 -5.18
CA LYS A 104 5.49 -2.54 -4.51
C LYS A 104 6.88 -1.92 -4.35
N GLN A 105 7.72 -2.12 -5.36
CA GLN A 105 9.08 -1.61 -5.48
C GLN A 105 9.23 -0.78 -6.76
N VAL A 106 9.94 0.34 -6.67
CA VAL A 106 10.12 1.30 -7.78
C VAL A 106 10.66 0.61 -9.04
N VAL A 107 11.69 -0.23 -8.90
CA VAL A 107 12.30 -0.92 -10.05
C VAL A 107 11.36 -1.93 -10.70
N CYS A 108 10.52 -2.61 -9.91
CA CYS A 108 9.54 -3.55 -10.43
C CYS A 108 8.43 -2.82 -11.18
N ALA A 109 7.92 -1.72 -10.64
CA ALA A 109 6.91 -0.89 -11.31
C ALA A 109 7.46 -0.31 -12.63
N ALA A 110 8.73 0.12 -12.65
CA ALA A 110 9.38 0.56 -13.88
C ALA A 110 9.51 -0.59 -14.91
N GLY A 111 9.83 -1.80 -14.47
CA GLY A 111 9.90 -3.00 -15.32
C GLY A 111 8.54 -3.39 -15.91
N ASP A 112 7.48 -3.33 -15.11
CA ASP A 112 6.10 -3.52 -15.59
C ASP A 112 5.76 -2.47 -16.66
N GLY A 113 6.07 -1.20 -16.40
CA GLY A 113 5.80 -0.10 -17.33
C GLY A 113 6.52 -0.27 -18.67
N ALA A 114 7.79 -0.70 -18.65
CA ALA A 114 8.53 -1.02 -19.86
C ALA A 114 7.91 -2.20 -20.63
N THR A 115 7.50 -3.25 -19.92
CA THR A 115 6.84 -4.41 -20.51
C THR A 115 5.51 -4.03 -21.16
N ALA A 116 4.69 -3.22 -20.49
CA ALA A 116 3.44 -2.71 -21.04
C ALA A 116 3.69 -1.88 -22.30
N ALA A 117 4.63 -0.93 -22.26
CA ALA A 117 4.94 -0.07 -23.40
C ALA A 117 5.36 -0.83 -24.67
N VAL A 118 6.21 -1.86 -24.53
CA VAL A 118 6.62 -2.72 -25.67
C VAL A 118 5.42 -3.45 -26.27
N ASN A 119 4.51 -3.98 -25.44
CA ASN A 119 3.32 -4.67 -25.93
C ASN A 119 2.26 -3.71 -26.50
N ILE A 120 2.19 -2.46 -26.02
CA ILE A 120 1.36 -1.41 -26.62
C ILE A 120 1.84 -1.09 -28.04
N ILE A 121 3.17 -0.98 -28.25
CA ILE A 121 3.73 -0.76 -29.59
C ILE A 121 3.37 -1.93 -30.52
N GLU A 122 3.48 -3.17 -30.05
CA GLU A 122 3.06 -4.37 -30.81
C GLU A 122 1.56 -4.36 -31.14
N PHE A 123 0.71 -3.82 -30.27
CA PHE A 123 -0.74 -3.75 -30.48
C PHE A 123 -1.16 -2.66 -31.48
N LEU A 124 -0.42 -1.55 -31.56
CA LEU A 124 -0.74 -0.40 -32.42
C LEU A 124 -0.19 -0.52 -33.85
N GLY A 125 0.89 -1.29 -34.04
CA GLY A 125 1.54 -1.51 -35.34
C GLY A 125 0.91 -2.63 -36.14
#